data_AF-A0A2N7HQ00-F1
#
_entry.id   AF-A0A2N7HQ00-F1
#
_cell.length_a   1.000
_cell.length_b   1.000
_cell.length_c   1.000
_cell.angle_alpha   90.00
_cell.angle_beta   90.00
_cell.angle_gamma   90.00
#
_symmetry.space_group_name_H-M   'P 1'
#
loop_
_entity.id
_entity.type
_entity.pdbx_description
1 polymer ?
#
loop_
_entity_poly.entity_id
_entity_poly.type
_entity_poly.pdbx_seq_one_letter_code
_entity_poly.pdbx_strand_id
1 'polypeptide(L)'
;MTAGSALDNNSQLVFELINGSESTLFDKRKACGLVKKLLSLQGKVNRESVSVFIRLLDELLLADKEHQLAQNVLKRINWLKPENLVKLERVFFVWIGCLGERQLEYFDVWEEVCQDDTFIYYDSRCLLASEIESVLCRIHHCSHKDAAFIQYQSDWFEAFVESQEKHLDEWLIDHTRVYDADIAAELEHKLYRVRHRYYQLTKLVTMLDIASIDSLFMFNGFDLEPYYLYEVLMRNNLAAASDIVRLLVLYHQGGMYVDFDTLPSFEHCFPKTNRHFPEWVSNNMVDVLKAELVMNVFRTQQLTRFARCQGDHQLVENIVATFFDDDKEQIVSLHEDIAEITEDKLFHPFILPLVYEEGLALTKAKNSVGEFNNNVLIAPKGSKLIRIILMMMISRYRYMEDNGIIFDDIFNSRDCDVNNRMMESEEYWLRFSDYRYDHLRSSDNVTLFLSGPSLVLEVLISLAYEVFDIEGCSPNAVAFAMSHPGLKMAFDHQTQFTAEHMRSTWLRNQNLFSD
;
A
#
# COMPACT_ATOMS: atom_id res chain seq x y z
N MET A 1 36.38 17.72 4.37
CA MET A 1 36.38 17.53 2.91
C MET A 1 35.61 18.68 2.31
N THR A 2 36.26 19.48 1.46
CA THR A 2 35.68 20.65 0.80
C THR A 2 34.56 20.23 -0.13
N ALA A 3 33.52 21.05 -0.22
CA ALA A 3 32.34 20.89 -1.08
C ALA A 3 32.71 20.96 -2.59
N GLY A 4 33.43 19.94 -3.10
CA GLY A 4 33.31 19.54 -4.50
C GLY A 4 31.86 19.12 -4.74
N SER A 5 31.27 19.51 -5.86
CA SER A 5 29.81 19.49 -6.02
C SER A 5 29.25 18.09 -5.74
N ALA A 6 28.12 17.98 -5.02
CA ALA A 6 27.52 16.68 -4.75
C ALA A 6 27.13 15.92 -6.05
N LEU A 7 26.98 16.64 -7.16
CA LEU A 7 26.75 16.10 -8.50
C LEU A 7 28.06 15.74 -9.27
N ASP A 8 29.26 16.08 -8.79
CA ASP A 8 30.49 15.97 -9.60
C ASP A 8 30.94 14.54 -9.83
N ASN A 9 30.75 13.63 -8.87
CA ASN A 9 31.47 12.36 -8.90
C ASN A 9 31.03 11.38 -9.99
N ASN A 10 29.97 11.66 -10.76
CA ASN A 10 29.54 10.82 -11.89
C ASN A 10 29.02 11.62 -13.09
N SER A 11 29.17 12.94 -13.12
CA SER A 11 28.64 13.79 -14.18
C SER A 11 29.19 13.40 -15.56
N GLN A 12 30.50 13.15 -15.63
CA GLN A 12 31.18 12.66 -16.82
C GLN A 12 30.65 11.30 -17.28
N LEU A 13 30.38 10.38 -16.34
CA LEU A 13 29.79 9.08 -16.66
C LEU A 13 28.35 9.19 -17.16
N VAL A 14 27.57 10.15 -16.65
CA VAL A 14 26.22 10.45 -17.18
C VAL A 14 26.31 10.97 -18.62
N PHE A 15 27.27 11.84 -18.92
CA PHE A 15 27.53 12.28 -20.30
C PHE A 15 27.99 11.12 -21.20
N GLU A 16 28.85 10.24 -20.71
CA GLU A 16 29.32 9.06 -21.45
C GLU A 16 28.18 8.08 -21.73
N LEU A 17 27.29 7.82 -20.76
CA LEU A 17 26.10 7.00 -20.94
C LEU A 17 25.17 7.57 -22.03
N ILE A 18 24.87 8.87 -21.95
CA ILE A 18 23.97 9.53 -22.92
C ILE A 18 24.58 9.53 -24.33
N ASN A 19 25.86 9.86 -24.45
CA ASN A 19 26.52 9.91 -25.75
C ASN A 19 26.74 8.50 -26.34
N GLY A 20 27.04 7.53 -25.49
CA GLY A 20 27.27 6.12 -25.85
C GLY A 20 26.00 5.32 -26.16
N SER A 21 24.81 5.82 -25.78
CA SER A 21 23.54 5.19 -26.18
C SER A 21 23.41 5.14 -27.70
N GLU A 22 23.02 4.00 -28.28
CA GLU A 22 22.79 3.88 -29.73
C GLU A 22 21.43 4.41 -30.18
N SER A 23 20.55 4.76 -29.24
CA SER A 23 19.19 5.20 -29.54
C SER A 23 19.16 6.54 -30.28
N THR A 24 18.29 6.61 -31.30
CA THR A 24 17.99 7.80 -32.10
C THR A 24 16.64 8.43 -31.72
N LEU A 25 15.94 7.86 -30.73
CA LEU A 25 14.59 8.26 -30.33
C LEU A 25 14.54 9.53 -29.47
N PHE A 26 15.69 10.00 -28.98
CA PHE A 26 15.79 11.17 -28.13
C PHE A 26 16.92 12.12 -28.57
N ASP A 27 16.81 13.40 -28.22
CA ASP A 27 17.82 14.41 -28.54
C ASP A 27 18.93 14.39 -27.49
N LYS A 28 20.04 13.73 -27.85
CA LYS A 28 21.27 13.68 -27.03
C LYS A 28 21.81 15.06 -26.65
N ARG A 29 21.71 16.07 -27.53
CA ARG A 29 22.19 17.43 -27.24
C ARG A 29 21.30 18.08 -26.19
N LYS A 30 19.98 17.91 -26.31
CA LYS A 30 19.01 18.38 -25.32
C LYS A 30 19.25 17.71 -23.97
N ALA A 31 19.37 16.38 -23.93
CA ALA A 31 19.66 15.62 -22.71
C ALA A 31 20.98 16.08 -22.04
N CYS A 32 22.06 16.22 -22.81
CA CYS A 32 23.33 16.75 -22.29
C CYS A 32 23.19 18.21 -21.79
N GLY A 33 22.39 19.03 -22.45
CA GLY A 33 22.07 20.39 -22.00
C GLY A 33 21.38 20.40 -20.63
N LEU A 34 20.43 19.49 -20.41
CA LEU A 34 19.74 19.33 -19.14
C LEU A 34 20.69 18.84 -18.03
N VAL A 35 21.60 17.90 -18.32
CA VAL A 35 22.64 17.49 -17.35
C VAL A 35 23.53 18.67 -16.94
N LYS A 36 24.00 19.49 -17.90
CA LYS A 36 24.77 20.71 -17.61
C LYS A 36 24.00 21.69 -16.74
N LYS A 37 22.71 21.87 -17.02
CA LYS A 37 21.84 22.72 -16.21
C LYS A 37 21.71 22.16 -14.79
N LEU A 38 21.45 20.87 -14.63
CA LEU A 38 21.36 20.22 -13.33
C LEU A 38 22.65 20.37 -12.51
N LEU A 39 23.83 20.20 -13.14
CA LEU A 39 25.14 20.41 -12.52
C LEU A 39 25.32 21.83 -11.97
N SER A 40 24.87 22.84 -12.72
CA SER A 40 24.92 24.24 -12.28
C SER A 40 24.09 24.52 -11.02
N LEU A 41 23.10 23.67 -10.71
CA LEU A 41 22.24 23.77 -9.53
C LEU A 41 22.83 23.04 -8.30
N GLN A 42 24.03 22.45 -8.43
CA GLN A 42 24.86 21.94 -7.33
C GLN A 42 24.19 20.90 -6.42
N GLY A 43 23.21 20.17 -6.92
CA GLY A 43 22.59 19.03 -6.24
C GLY A 43 21.62 19.42 -5.12
N LYS A 44 21.27 20.71 -5.01
CA LYS A 44 20.23 21.16 -4.08
C LYS A 44 18.87 20.65 -4.53
N VAL A 45 18.07 20.09 -3.63
CA VAL A 45 16.68 19.74 -3.91
C VAL A 45 15.84 21.02 -3.83
N ASN A 46 15.38 21.53 -4.97
CA ASN A 46 14.50 22.70 -5.06
C ASN A 46 13.64 22.62 -6.33
N ARG A 47 12.71 23.58 -6.50
CA ARG A 47 11.78 23.61 -7.63
C ARG A 47 12.49 23.49 -8.99
N GLU A 48 13.54 24.28 -9.22
CA GLU A 48 14.20 24.31 -10.52
C GLU A 48 14.98 23.01 -10.78
N SER A 49 15.72 22.51 -9.80
CA SER A 49 16.55 21.32 -9.99
C SER A 49 15.70 20.06 -10.20
N VAL A 50 14.60 19.92 -9.48
CA VAL A 50 13.66 18.81 -9.67
C VAL A 50 12.96 18.92 -11.03
N SER A 51 12.54 20.11 -11.46
CA SER A 51 11.96 20.34 -12.80
C SER A 51 12.91 19.93 -13.92
N VAL A 52 14.18 20.35 -13.85
CA VAL A 52 15.22 19.98 -14.82
C VAL A 52 15.48 18.48 -14.81
N PHE A 53 15.46 17.86 -13.63
CA PHE A 53 15.67 16.43 -13.48
C PHE A 53 14.54 15.60 -14.10
N ILE A 54 13.28 15.97 -13.85
CA ILE A 54 12.11 15.32 -14.47
C ILE A 54 12.19 15.44 -16.00
N ARG A 55 12.48 16.65 -16.52
CA ARG A 55 12.63 16.88 -17.97
C ARG A 55 13.76 16.06 -18.59
N LEU A 56 14.86 15.85 -17.85
CA LEU A 56 15.95 14.97 -18.28
C LEU A 56 15.46 13.52 -18.36
N LEU A 57 14.80 13.03 -17.32
CA LEU A 57 14.28 11.65 -17.31
C LEU A 57 13.26 11.44 -18.40
N ASP A 58 12.35 12.39 -18.62
CA ASP A 58 11.36 12.34 -19.71
C ASP A 58 12.02 12.21 -21.08
N GLU A 59 13.06 13.01 -21.34
CA GLU A 59 13.85 12.90 -22.57
C GLU A 59 14.52 11.53 -22.72
N LEU A 60 15.06 10.97 -21.63
CA LEU A 60 15.74 9.67 -21.65
C LEU A 60 14.77 8.49 -21.73
N LEU A 61 13.54 8.64 -21.25
CA LEU A 61 12.52 7.60 -21.33
C LEU A 61 12.02 7.40 -22.77
N LEU A 62 12.21 8.37 -23.65
CA LEU A 62 12.01 8.18 -25.09
C LEU A 62 13.03 7.22 -25.71
N ALA A 63 14.19 7.04 -25.08
CA ALA A 63 15.34 6.34 -25.67
C ALA A 63 15.17 4.83 -25.78
N ASP A 64 14.33 4.20 -24.95
CA ASP A 64 14.23 2.74 -24.90
C ASP A 64 12.91 2.25 -24.30
N LYS A 65 12.40 1.12 -24.81
CA LYS A 65 11.25 0.40 -24.24
C LYS A 65 11.54 -0.14 -22.84
N GLU A 66 12.80 -0.45 -22.53
CA GLU A 66 13.19 -1.10 -21.28
C GLU A 66 13.66 -0.12 -20.19
N HIS A 67 13.59 1.20 -20.44
CA HIS A 67 13.91 2.24 -19.45
C HIS A 67 15.36 2.22 -18.91
N GLN A 68 16.25 1.40 -19.47
CA GLN A 68 17.57 1.09 -18.90
C GLN A 68 18.51 2.31 -18.83
N LEU A 69 18.51 3.15 -19.87
CA LEU A 69 19.31 4.39 -19.87
C LEU A 69 18.87 5.34 -18.76
N ALA A 70 17.56 5.57 -18.63
CA ALA A 70 17.00 6.41 -17.57
C ALA A 70 17.34 5.85 -16.18
N GLN A 71 17.25 4.53 -15.98
CA GLN A 71 17.60 3.89 -14.70
C GLN A 71 19.07 4.07 -14.35
N ASN A 72 19.96 3.92 -15.32
CA ASN A 72 21.39 4.12 -15.13
C ASN A 72 21.74 5.57 -14.80
N VAL A 73 21.04 6.54 -15.40
CA VAL A 73 21.20 7.96 -15.07
C VAL A 73 20.64 8.28 -13.68
N LEU A 74 19.45 7.77 -13.34
CA LEU A 74 18.82 7.89 -12.02
C LEU A 74 19.77 7.44 -10.92
N LYS A 75 20.38 6.25 -11.04
CA LYS A 75 21.33 5.68 -10.05
C LYS A 75 22.63 6.50 -9.88
N ARG A 76 22.97 7.37 -10.82
CA ARG A 76 24.24 8.13 -10.83
C ARG A 76 24.08 9.59 -10.38
N ILE A 77 22.86 10.09 -10.31
CA ILE A 77 22.58 11.46 -9.83
C ILE A 77 22.55 11.45 -8.30
N ASN A 78 23.28 12.38 -7.69
CA ASN A 78 23.33 12.53 -6.24
C ASN A 78 22.76 13.89 -5.84
N TRP A 79 21.97 13.88 -4.77
CA TRP A 79 21.38 15.08 -4.17
C TRP A 79 22.07 15.38 -2.84
N LEU A 80 22.18 16.67 -2.52
CA LEU A 80 22.50 17.10 -1.17
C LEU A 80 21.38 16.67 -0.22
N LYS A 81 21.75 16.31 1.00
CA LYS A 81 20.78 15.97 2.04
C LYS A 81 19.84 17.18 2.24
N PRO A 82 18.52 17.00 2.13
CA PRO A 82 17.57 18.10 2.37
C PRO A 82 17.61 18.56 3.83
N GLU A 83 17.37 19.86 4.06
CA GLU A 83 17.46 20.49 5.38
C GLU A 83 16.20 20.27 6.24
N ASN A 84 15.02 20.15 5.61
CA ASN A 84 13.71 20.10 6.30
C ASN A 84 13.19 18.67 6.50
N LEU A 85 14.08 17.77 6.92
CA LEU A 85 13.71 16.38 7.20
C LEU A 85 13.42 16.17 8.69
N VAL A 86 12.35 15.45 8.98
CA VAL A 86 11.93 15.09 10.33
C VAL A 86 12.22 13.62 10.61
N LYS A 87 12.51 13.32 11.88
CA LYS A 87 12.57 11.95 12.40
C LYS A 87 11.17 11.52 12.84
N LEU A 88 10.82 10.29 12.53
CA LEU A 88 9.61 9.65 13.00
C LEU A 88 9.95 8.64 14.10
N GLU A 89 8.96 8.38 14.95
CA GLU A 89 9.15 7.58 16.16
C GLU A 89 8.15 6.44 16.27
N ARG A 90 7.20 6.28 15.34
CA ARG A 90 6.16 5.25 15.45
C ARG A 90 5.91 4.50 14.16
N VAL A 91 5.65 3.22 14.29
CA VAL A 91 5.13 2.33 13.24
C VAL A 91 3.72 1.92 13.62
N PHE A 92 2.82 1.82 12.66
CA PHE A 92 1.48 1.33 12.97
C PHE A 92 0.85 0.56 11.82
N PHE A 93 -0.10 -0.28 12.22
CA PHE A 93 -0.90 -1.13 11.36
C PHE A 93 -2.38 -0.80 11.56
N VAL A 94 -3.21 -1.12 10.57
CA VAL A 94 -4.67 -0.96 10.65
C VAL A 94 -5.31 -2.29 10.28
N TRP A 95 -6.23 -2.78 11.12
CA TRP A 95 -7.04 -3.95 10.83
C TRP A 95 -8.51 -3.73 11.19
N ILE A 96 -9.38 -3.83 10.19
CA ILE A 96 -10.83 -3.74 10.35
C ILE A 96 -11.42 -5.14 10.30
N GLY A 97 -12.26 -5.50 11.27
CA GLY A 97 -12.75 -6.88 11.45
C GLY A 97 -11.85 -7.71 12.37
N CYS A 98 -11.85 -9.03 12.19
CA CYS A 98 -11.14 -9.99 13.05
C CYS A 98 -9.69 -10.22 12.60
N LEU A 99 -8.71 -9.85 13.42
CA LEU A 99 -7.28 -10.00 13.14
C LEU A 99 -6.85 -11.48 13.15
N GLY A 100 -6.16 -11.94 12.09
CA GLY A 100 -5.68 -13.32 11.97
C GLY A 100 -4.36 -13.59 12.70
N GLU A 101 -3.96 -14.86 12.81
CA GLU A 101 -2.69 -15.26 13.46
C GLU A 101 -1.46 -14.98 12.58
N ARG A 102 -1.58 -15.17 11.26
CA ARG A 102 -0.48 -14.91 10.32
C ARG A 102 -0.09 -13.44 10.29
N GLN A 103 -1.08 -12.56 10.37
CA GLN A 103 -0.85 -11.12 10.49
C GLN A 103 -0.09 -10.78 11.76
N LEU A 104 -0.37 -11.46 12.87
CA LEU A 104 0.34 -11.26 14.13
C LEU A 104 1.80 -11.72 14.05
N GLU A 105 2.13 -12.78 13.31
CA GLU A 105 3.53 -13.17 13.07
C GLU A 105 4.33 -12.05 12.38
N TYR A 106 3.77 -11.43 11.35
CA TYR A 106 4.45 -10.37 10.60
C TYR A 106 4.56 -9.09 11.44
N PHE A 107 3.50 -8.77 12.18
CA PHE A 107 3.52 -7.69 13.16
C PHE A 107 4.63 -7.87 14.20
N ASP A 108 4.78 -9.08 14.74
CA ASP A 108 5.80 -9.38 15.76
C ASP A 108 7.20 -9.07 15.26
N VAL A 109 7.51 -9.45 14.01
CA VAL A 109 8.81 -9.16 13.41
C VAL A 109 9.05 -7.66 13.33
N TRP A 110 8.04 -6.87 12.92
CA TRP A 110 8.14 -5.41 12.90
C TRP A 110 8.34 -4.83 14.30
N GLU A 111 7.59 -5.29 15.29
CA GLU A 111 7.71 -4.79 16.66
C GLU A 111 9.11 -5.04 17.24
N GLU A 112 9.66 -6.25 17.03
CA GLU A 112 11.00 -6.63 17.51
C GLU A 112 12.10 -5.76 16.87
N VAL A 113 12.03 -5.49 15.55
CA VAL A 113 13.07 -4.67 14.90
C VAL A 113 12.89 -3.16 15.13
N CYS A 114 11.67 -2.70 15.41
CA CYS A 114 11.36 -1.29 15.67
C CYS A 114 11.43 -0.88 17.15
N GLN A 115 11.72 -1.81 18.07
CA GLN A 115 11.96 -1.55 19.50
C GLN A 115 10.74 -0.92 20.21
N ASP A 116 9.59 -1.59 20.14
CA ASP A 116 8.37 -1.34 20.94
C ASP A 116 7.51 -0.09 20.62
N ASP A 117 7.86 0.75 19.63
CA ASP A 117 7.00 1.85 19.16
C ASP A 117 6.06 1.44 18.00
N THR A 118 5.42 0.28 18.15
CA THR A 118 4.55 -0.32 17.13
C THR A 118 3.12 -0.48 17.63
N PHE A 119 2.13 -0.06 16.82
CA PHE A 119 0.72 0.00 17.23
C PHE A 119 -0.19 -0.73 16.25
N ILE A 120 -1.24 -1.38 16.76
CA ILE A 120 -2.33 -1.92 15.93
C ILE A 120 -3.59 -1.08 16.15
N TYR A 121 -4.07 -0.42 15.10
CA TYR A 121 -5.38 0.21 15.09
C TYR A 121 -6.46 -0.78 14.67
N TYR A 122 -7.56 -0.81 15.41
CA TYR A 122 -8.71 -1.66 15.11
C TYR A 122 -10.01 -0.94 15.45
N ASP A 123 -11.15 -1.46 14.99
CA ASP A 123 -12.48 -0.95 15.37
C ASP A 123 -13.23 -1.98 16.21
N SER A 124 -13.44 -1.67 17.49
CA SER A 124 -14.15 -2.55 18.42
C SER A 124 -15.65 -2.70 18.11
N ARG A 125 -16.20 -1.86 17.24
CA ARG A 125 -17.63 -1.85 16.87
C ARG A 125 -17.97 -2.81 15.73
N CYS A 126 -16.98 -3.27 14.97
CA CYS A 126 -17.19 -4.09 13.76
C CYS A 126 -16.19 -5.25 13.64
N LEU A 127 -15.96 -5.99 14.73
CA LEU A 127 -15.08 -7.16 14.76
C LEU A 127 -15.59 -8.32 13.88
N LEU A 128 -16.88 -8.35 13.55
CA LEU A 128 -17.53 -9.28 12.64
C LEU A 128 -17.68 -8.73 11.21
N ALA A 129 -17.01 -7.63 10.85
CA ALA A 129 -17.15 -7.04 9.51
C ALA A 129 -16.89 -8.03 8.37
N SER A 130 -15.96 -8.99 8.54
CA SER A 130 -15.67 -10.04 7.54
C SER A 130 -16.81 -11.04 7.32
N GLU A 131 -17.81 -11.07 8.21
CA GLU A 131 -18.92 -12.01 8.15
C GLU A 131 -20.10 -11.48 7.35
N ILE A 132 -20.19 -10.17 7.13
CA ILE A 132 -21.37 -9.49 6.57
C ILE A 132 -21.76 -10.11 5.22
N GLU A 133 -20.83 -10.23 4.26
CA GLU A 133 -21.11 -10.86 2.96
C GLU A 133 -21.66 -12.29 3.11
N SER A 134 -21.00 -13.10 3.95
CA SER A 134 -21.36 -14.52 4.13
C SER A 134 -22.74 -14.67 4.75
N VAL A 135 -23.03 -13.87 5.78
CA VAL A 135 -24.32 -13.88 6.48
C VAL A 135 -25.44 -13.44 5.53
N LEU A 136 -25.22 -12.35 4.78
CA LEU A 136 -26.19 -11.85 3.80
C LEU A 136 -26.47 -12.90 2.72
N CYS A 137 -25.44 -13.54 2.16
CA CYS A 137 -25.60 -14.63 1.18
C CYS A 137 -26.39 -15.82 1.76
N ARG A 138 -26.14 -16.19 3.03
CA ARG A 138 -26.84 -17.30 3.70
C ARG A 138 -28.32 -16.99 3.94
N ILE A 139 -28.63 -15.81 4.44
CA ILE A 139 -30.01 -15.37 4.75
C ILE A 139 -30.85 -15.23 3.48
N HIS A 140 -30.28 -14.60 2.45
CA HIS A 140 -31.02 -14.30 1.22
C HIS A 140 -30.86 -15.37 0.14
N HIS A 141 -30.12 -16.44 0.42
CA HIS A 141 -29.84 -17.53 -0.51
C HIS A 141 -29.33 -17.05 -1.89
N CYS A 142 -28.44 -16.06 -1.88
CA CYS A 142 -27.83 -15.47 -3.07
C CYS A 142 -26.31 -15.64 -3.07
N SER A 143 -25.68 -15.34 -4.21
CA SER A 143 -24.24 -15.19 -4.33
C SER A 143 -23.85 -13.72 -4.27
N HIS A 144 -22.65 -13.40 -3.75
CA HIS A 144 -22.05 -12.07 -3.91
C HIS A 144 -21.89 -11.67 -5.39
N LYS A 145 -22.02 -12.61 -6.34
CA LYS A 145 -21.97 -12.34 -7.77
C LYS A 145 -23.31 -11.90 -8.36
N ASP A 146 -24.39 -11.94 -7.58
CA ASP A 146 -25.73 -11.62 -8.06
C ASP A 146 -26.03 -10.14 -7.91
N ALA A 147 -26.62 -9.50 -8.92
CA ALA A 147 -27.01 -8.09 -8.82
C ALA A 147 -28.00 -7.81 -7.66
N ALA A 148 -28.79 -8.82 -7.26
CA ALA A 148 -29.70 -8.72 -6.10
C ALA A 148 -28.94 -8.54 -4.77
N PHE A 149 -27.69 -9.01 -4.68
CA PHE A 149 -26.83 -8.83 -3.50
C PHE A 149 -26.66 -7.35 -3.14
N ILE A 150 -26.49 -6.51 -4.16
CA ILE A 150 -26.33 -5.06 -4.01
C ILE A 150 -27.57 -4.42 -3.36
N GLN A 151 -28.77 -4.88 -3.72
CA GLN A 151 -30.01 -4.39 -3.10
C GLN A 151 -30.05 -4.75 -1.62
N TYR A 152 -29.72 -6.00 -1.25
CA TYR A 152 -29.69 -6.40 0.16
C TYR A 152 -28.64 -5.64 0.97
N GLN A 153 -27.49 -5.32 0.37
CA GLN A 153 -26.51 -4.44 1.01
C GLN A 153 -27.07 -3.04 1.29
N SER A 154 -27.83 -2.46 0.34
CA SER A 154 -28.50 -1.18 0.54
C SER A 154 -29.55 -1.26 1.65
N ASP A 155 -30.42 -2.28 1.63
CA ASP A 155 -31.47 -2.47 2.64
C ASP A 155 -30.88 -2.61 4.06
N TRP A 156 -29.77 -3.36 4.19
CA TRP A 156 -29.07 -3.53 5.47
C TRP A 156 -28.39 -2.24 5.92
N PHE A 157 -27.77 -1.50 5.00
CA PHE A 157 -27.16 -0.21 5.32
C PHE A 157 -28.20 0.80 5.81
N GLU A 158 -29.34 0.92 5.11
CA GLU A 158 -30.45 1.78 5.54
C GLU A 158 -30.98 1.37 6.91
N ALA A 159 -31.25 0.08 7.12
CA ALA A 159 -31.73 -0.43 8.41
C ALA A 159 -30.73 -0.18 9.57
N PHE A 160 -29.42 -0.22 9.30
CA PHE A 160 -28.39 0.14 10.28
C PHE A 160 -28.46 1.63 10.63
N VAL A 161 -28.47 2.50 9.62
CA VAL A 161 -28.54 3.96 9.83
C VAL A 161 -29.83 4.36 10.56
N GLU A 162 -30.98 3.79 10.19
CA GLU A 162 -32.27 4.06 10.82
C GLU A 162 -32.34 3.59 12.28
N SER A 163 -31.64 2.51 12.63
CA SER A 163 -31.58 1.99 14.00
C SER A 163 -30.88 2.92 14.98
N GLN A 164 -30.02 3.82 14.49
CA GLN A 164 -29.13 4.68 15.28
C GLN A 164 -28.14 3.90 16.18
N GLU A 165 -27.99 2.59 15.96
CA GLU A 165 -27.00 1.78 16.65
C GLU A 165 -25.59 2.21 16.27
N LYS A 166 -24.68 2.18 17.24
CA LYS A 166 -23.26 2.52 17.02
C LYS A 166 -22.36 1.30 16.89
N HIS A 167 -22.83 0.17 17.39
CA HIS A 167 -22.07 -1.08 17.39
C HIS A 167 -22.62 -1.98 16.29
N LEU A 168 -21.86 -2.09 15.19
CA LEU A 168 -22.25 -2.86 14.01
C LEU A 168 -22.35 -4.36 14.31
N ASP A 169 -21.49 -4.89 15.18
CA ASP A 169 -21.52 -6.31 15.55
C ASP A 169 -22.83 -6.71 16.24
N GLU A 170 -23.23 -5.95 17.27
CA GLU A 170 -24.51 -6.11 17.97
C GLU A 170 -25.69 -5.98 17.02
N TRP A 171 -25.70 -4.91 16.22
CA TRP A 171 -26.76 -4.69 15.24
C TRP A 171 -26.85 -5.84 14.23
N LEU A 172 -25.71 -6.32 13.71
CA LEU A 172 -25.66 -7.43 12.76
C LEU A 172 -26.30 -8.70 13.35
N ILE A 173 -25.99 -9.02 14.61
CA ILE A 173 -26.55 -10.17 15.32
C ILE A 173 -28.08 -10.01 15.49
N ASP A 174 -28.53 -8.86 15.98
CA ASP A 174 -29.94 -8.61 16.24
C ASP A 174 -30.76 -8.56 14.94
N HIS A 175 -30.22 -7.93 13.90
CA HIS A 175 -30.84 -7.88 12.58
C HIS A 175 -30.91 -9.29 11.95
N THR A 176 -29.83 -10.07 12.04
CA THR A 176 -29.78 -11.46 11.57
C THR A 176 -30.82 -12.33 12.26
N ARG A 177 -31.03 -12.14 13.57
CA ARG A 177 -31.99 -12.93 14.36
C ARG A 177 -33.42 -12.82 13.86
N VAL A 178 -33.79 -11.72 13.22
CA VAL A 178 -35.11 -11.53 12.61
C VAL A 178 -35.34 -12.54 11.46
N TYR A 179 -34.28 -12.92 10.76
CA TYR A 179 -34.34 -13.84 9.63
C TYR A 179 -33.97 -15.28 10.01
N ASP A 180 -32.92 -15.46 10.81
CA ASP A 180 -32.39 -16.77 11.19
C ASP A 180 -31.72 -16.73 12.58
N ALA A 181 -32.35 -17.42 13.54
CA ALA A 181 -31.88 -17.47 14.92
C ALA A 181 -30.60 -18.32 15.11
N ASP A 182 -30.39 -19.33 14.27
CA ASP A 182 -29.22 -20.21 14.37
C ASP A 182 -27.97 -19.48 13.87
N ILE A 183 -28.08 -18.75 12.75
CA ILE A 183 -26.98 -17.89 12.27
C ILE A 183 -26.64 -16.81 13.30
N ALA A 184 -27.65 -16.18 13.91
CA ALA A 184 -27.43 -15.18 14.94
C ALA A 184 -26.67 -15.76 16.16
N ALA A 185 -27.03 -16.97 16.60
CA ALA A 185 -26.34 -17.64 17.70
C ALA A 185 -24.88 -17.99 17.35
N GLU A 186 -24.61 -18.41 16.11
CA GLU A 186 -23.24 -18.61 15.61
C GLU A 186 -22.42 -17.31 15.69
N LEU A 187 -23.00 -16.19 15.28
CA LEU A 187 -22.36 -14.87 15.32
C LEU A 187 -22.10 -14.41 16.76
N GLU A 188 -23.02 -14.61 17.70
CA GLU A 188 -22.81 -14.32 19.12
C GLU A 188 -21.61 -15.09 19.69
N HIS A 189 -21.56 -16.40 19.42
CA HIS A 189 -20.45 -17.25 19.83
C HIS A 189 -19.12 -16.79 19.21
N LYS A 190 -19.14 -16.40 17.93
CA LYS A 190 -17.97 -15.87 17.24
C LYS A 190 -17.51 -14.55 17.83
N LEU A 191 -18.41 -13.59 18.04
CA LEU A 191 -18.11 -12.29 18.64
C LEU A 191 -17.52 -12.46 20.03
N TYR A 192 -18.08 -13.33 20.86
CA TYR A 192 -17.54 -13.64 22.18
C TYR A 192 -16.08 -14.14 22.09
N ARG A 193 -15.79 -15.07 21.17
CA ARG A 193 -14.42 -15.58 20.97
C ARG A 193 -13.47 -14.49 20.47
N VAL A 194 -13.90 -13.66 19.52
CA VAL A 194 -13.08 -12.58 18.97
C VAL A 194 -12.79 -11.53 20.04
N ARG A 195 -13.79 -11.08 20.80
CA ARG A 195 -13.62 -10.15 21.93
C ARG A 195 -12.68 -10.70 22.99
N HIS A 196 -12.85 -11.97 23.38
CA HIS A 196 -11.94 -12.61 24.32
C HIS A 196 -10.51 -12.65 23.78
N ARG A 197 -10.32 -12.96 22.49
CA ARG A 197 -8.99 -12.94 21.86
C ARG A 197 -8.39 -11.54 21.87
N TYR A 198 -9.13 -10.51 21.47
CA TYR A 198 -8.66 -9.12 21.49
C TYR A 198 -8.28 -8.67 22.89
N TYR A 199 -9.07 -9.02 23.91
CA TYR A 199 -8.74 -8.76 25.31
C TYR A 199 -7.42 -9.42 25.77
N GLN A 200 -7.07 -10.59 25.24
CA GLN A 200 -5.74 -11.18 25.50
C GLN A 200 -4.65 -10.47 24.69
N LEU A 201 -4.91 -10.12 23.42
CA LEU A 201 -3.96 -9.39 22.57
C LEU A 201 -3.60 -8.03 23.16
N THR A 202 -4.55 -7.29 23.73
CA THR A 202 -4.28 -5.99 24.39
C THR A 202 -3.34 -6.09 25.60
N LYS A 203 -3.04 -7.29 26.10
CA LYS A 203 -2.04 -7.52 27.16
C LYS A 203 -0.66 -7.86 26.61
N LEU A 204 -0.58 -8.21 25.33
CA LEU A 204 0.64 -8.65 24.66
C LEU A 204 1.20 -7.55 23.75
N VAL A 205 0.32 -6.80 23.08
CA VAL A 205 0.69 -5.78 22.09
C VAL A 205 -0.09 -4.50 22.33
N THR A 206 0.43 -3.37 21.82
CA THR A 206 -0.25 -2.09 21.93
C THR A 206 -1.33 -1.95 20.87
N MET A 207 -2.59 -2.05 21.30
CA MET A 207 -3.76 -1.88 20.43
C MET A 207 -4.49 -0.57 20.72
N LEU A 208 -4.94 0.11 19.67
CA LEU A 208 -5.68 1.36 19.73
C LEU A 208 -7.02 1.18 19.02
N ASP A 209 -8.10 1.34 19.78
CA ASP A 209 -9.46 1.27 19.25
C ASP A 209 -9.84 2.60 18.61
N ILE A 210 -10.10 2.61 17.29
CA ILE A 210 -10.47 3.81 16.55
C ILE A 210 -11.80 4.40 17.03
N ALA A 211 -12.70 3.57 17.56
CA ALA A 211 -13.96 4.01 18.13
C ALA A 211 -13.76 4.87 19.40
N SER A 212 -12.60 4.72 20.05
CA SER A 212 -12.22 5.45 21.26
C SER A 212 -11.36 6.69 20.97
N ILE A 213 -11.01 6.95 19.71
CA ILE A 213 -10.20 8.11 19.32
C ILE A 213 -11.14 9.25 18.93
N ASP A 214 -11.24 10.23 19.83
CA ASP A 214 -12.05 11.42 19.62
C ASP A 214 -11.70 12.10 18.29
N SER A 215 -12.72 12.33 17.48
CA SER A 215 -12.62 13.10 16.24
C SER A 215 -11.67 12.52 15.18
N LEU A 216 -11.35 11.22 15.22
CA LEU A 216 -10.50 10.59 14.19
C LEU A 216 -11.05 10.78 12.78
N PHE A 217 -12.37 10.64 12.62
CA PHE A 217 -13.07 10.81 11.34
C PHE A 217 -13.36 12.28 10.99
N MET A 218 -13.10 13.22 11.91
CA MET A 218 -13.32 14.65 11.67
C MET A 218 -12.08 15.29 11.04
N PHE A 219 -12.20 15.67 9.78
CA PHE A 219 -11.12 16.28 9.01
C PHE A 219 -11.58 17.58 8.33
N ASN A 220 -10.95 18.71 8.68
CA ASN A 220 -11.28 20.04 8.13
C ASN A 220 -12.80 20.39 8.19
N GLY A 221 -13.51 19.91 9.22
CA GLY A 221 -14.96 20.12 9.37
C GLY A 221 -15.83 19.16 8.56
N PHE A 222 -15.24 18.20 7.85
CA PHE A 222 -15.94 17.08 7.21
C PHE A 222 -15.86 15.85 8.10
N ASP A 223 -16.96 15.10 8.16
CA ASP A 223 -17.01 13.80 8.81
C ASP A 223 -16.85 12.70 7.75
N LEU A 224 -15.80 11.88 7.89
CA LEU A 224 -15.52 10.76 6.98
C LEU A 224 -16.08 9.43 7.50
N GLU A 225 -16.70 9.40 8.68
CA GLU A 225 -17.30 8.18 9.23
C GLU A 225 -18.36 7.57 8.29
N PRO A 226 -19.22 8.34 7.60
CA PRO A 226 -20.13 7.78 6.61
C PRO A 226 -19.41 7.03 5.49
N TYR A 227 -18.29 7.57 4.97
CA TYR A 227 -17.51 6.92 3.90
C TYR A 227 -16.87 5.63 4.38
N TYR A 228 -16.37 5.63 5.62
CA TYR A 228 -15.89 4.40 6.27
C TYR A 228 -17.01 3.35 6.37
N LEU A 229 -18.22 3.73 6.81
CA LEU A 229 -19.35 2.81 6.92
C LEU A 229 -19.84 2.31 5.56
N TYR A 230 -19.77 3.14 4.50
CA TYR A 230 -20.06 2.69 3.13
C TYR A 230 -19.14 1.54 2.73
N GLU A 231 -17.85 1.63 3.05
CA GLU A 231 -16.90 0.56 2.74
C GLU A 231 -17.09 -0.67 3.65
N VAL A 232 -17.34 -0.49 4.95
CA VAL A 232 -17.47 -1.62 5.89
C VAL A 232 -18.76 -2.42 5.69
N LEU A 233 -19.90 -1.76 5.61
CA LEU A 233 -21.22 -2.40 5.62
C LEU A 233 -21.81 -2.51 4.22
N MET A 234 -21.86 -1.40 3.48
CA MET A 234 -22.56 -1.37 2.18
C MET A 234 -21.77 -2.02 1.05
N ARG A 235 -20.44 -1.92 1.01
CA ARG A 235 -19.60 -2.63 0.02
C ARG A 235 -18.93 -3.88 0.57
N ASN A 236 -18.83 -4.01 1.89
CA ASN A 236 -18.01 -4.99 2.57
C ASN A 236 -16.55 -5.05 2.08
N ASN A 237 -16.01 -3.89 1.69
CA ASN A 237 -14.64 -3.71 1.22
C ASN A 237 -13.75 -3.20 2.37
N LEU A 238 -13.25 -4.13 3.17
CA LEU A 238 -12.43 -3.80 4.34
C LEU A 238 -11.06 -3.20 3.98
N ALA A 239 -10.57 -3.42 2.76
CA ALA A 239 -9.34 -2.80 2.27
C ALA A 239 -9.54 -1.28 2.07
N ALA A 240 -10.64 -0.87 1.43
CA ALA A 240 -11.01 0.53 1.27
C ALA A 240 -11.30 1.21 2.62
N ALA A 241 -11.97 0.51 3.54
CA ALA A 241 -12.18 1.01 4.91
C ALA A 241 -10.83 1.26 5.63
N SER A 242 -9.88 0.34 5.48
CA SER A 242 -8.51 0.48 6.00
C SER A 242 -7.73 1.62 5.33
N ASP A 243 -7.94 1.88 4.04
CA ASP A 243 -7.34 3.03 3.33
C ASP A 243 -7.78 4.38 3.92
N ILE A 244 -9.06 4.52 4.28
CA ILE A 244 -9.57 5.73 4.94
C ILE A 244 -8.90 5.90 6.30
N VAL A 245 -8.93 4.85 7.13
CA VAL A 245 -8.38 4.90 8.51
C VAL A 245 -6.88 5.15 8.52
N ARG A 246 -6.09 4.47 7.66
CA ARG A 246 -4.63 4.65 7.63
C ARG A 246 -4.23 6.09 7.28
N LEU A 247 -4.96 6.75 6.38
CA LEU A 247 -4.70 8.13 5.98
C LEU A 247 -5.12 9.12 7.09
N LEU A 248 -6.24 8.87 7.78
CA LEU A 248 -6.66 9.66 8.93
C LEU A 248 -5.66 9.53 10.09
N VAL A 249 -5.21 8.33 10.43
CA VAL A 249 -4.19 8.11 11.46
C VAL A 249 -2.88 8.82 11.08
N LEU A 250 -2.40 8.69 9.84
CA LEU A 250 -1.23 9.43 9.36
C LEU A 250 -1.40 10.95 9.51
N TYR A 251 -2.55 11.50 9.17
CA TYR A 251 -2.80 12.93 9.30
C TYR A 251 -2.77 13.40 10.76
N HIS A 252 -3.54 12.73 11.62
CA HIS A 252 -3.73 13.15 13.01
C HIS A 252 -2.54 12.83 13.91
N GLN A 253 -1.80 11.77 13.60
CA GLN A 253 -0.79 11.20 14.48
C GLN A 253 0.61 11.10 13.85
N GLY A 254 0.69 10.99 12.53
CA GLY A 254 1.96 10.76 11.82
C GLY A 254 2.52 9.36 12.05
N GLY A 255 3.70 9.09 11.48
CA GLY A 255 4.42 7.83 11.62
C GLY A 255 4.60 7.10 10.30
N MET A 256 4.88 5.80 10.41
CA MET A 256 4.98 4.86 9.30
C MET A 256 3.83 3.86 9.38
N TYR A 257 2.87 3.98 8.47
CA TYR A 257 1.87 2.95 8.25
C TYR A 257 2.49 1.75 7.53
N VAL A 258 2.10 0.54 7.90
CA VAL A 258 2.55 -0.72 7.29
C VAL A 258 1.36 -1.69 7.14
N ASP A 259 1.22 -2.32 5.97
CA ASP A 259 0.28 -3.43 5.74
C ASP A 259 0.78 -4.70 6.46
N PHE A 260 -0.15 -5.49 7.00
CA PHE A 260 0.16 -6.74 7.70
C PHE A 260 0.75 -7.85 6.82
N ASP A 261 0.75 -7.70 5.49
CA ASP A 261 1.36 -8.65 4.56
C ASP A 261 2.78 -8.23 4.13
N THR A 262 3.36 -7.22 4.76
CA THR A 262 4.74 -6.78 4.52
C THR A 262 5.66 -7.10 5.69
N LEU A 263 6.94 -7.30 5.39
CA LEU A 263 7.99 -7.55 6.40
C LEU A 263 9.10 -6.48 6.29
N PRO A 264 9.93 -6.30 7.32
CA PRO A 264 11.18 -5.56 7.17
C PRO A 264 12.04 -6.17 6.05
N SER A 265 12.95 -5.39 5.49
CA SER A 265 13.91 -5.93 4.51
C SER A 265 14.83 -6.96 5.17
N PHE A 266 14.99 -8.12 4.54
CA PHE A 266 15.93 -9.17 4.98
C PHE A 266 17.17 -9.27 4.09
N GLU A 267 17.50 -8.27 3.28
CA GLU A 267 18.64 -8.37 2.36
C GLU A 267 19.99 -8.59 3.06
N HIS A 268 20.13 -8.10 4.30
CA HIS A 268 21.33 -8.32 5.12
C HIS A 268 21.46 -9.76 5.61
N CYS A 269 20.39 -10.56 5.57
CA CYS A 269 20.40 -11.98 5.89
C CYS A 269 21.02 -12.83 4.77
N PHE A 270 21.15 -12.30 3.55
CA PHE A 270 21.60 -13.05 2.36
C PHE A 270 22.87 -12.46 1.70
N PRO A 271 23.96 -12.19 2.46
CA PRO A 271 25.12 -11.47 1.93
C PRO A 271 25.88 -12.26 0.85
N LYS A 272 25.91 -13.60 0.91
CA LYS A 272 26.59 -14.41 -0.10
C LYS A 272 25.76 -14.46 -1.37
N THR A 273 24.48 -14.82 -1.27
CA THR A 273 23.60 -14.92 -2.45
C THR A 273 23.51 -13.58 -3.18
N ASN A 274 23.33 -12.49 -2.44
CA ASN A 274 23.19 -11.16 -3.04
C ASN A 274 24.45 -10.69 -3.78
N ARG A 275 25.63 -11.13 -3.33
CA ARG A 275 26.90 -10.78 -3.98
C ARG A 275 27.16 -11.62 -5.24
N HIS A 276 26.87 -12.91 -5.18
CA HIS A 276 27.18 -13.84 -6.28
C HIS A 276 26.14 -13.79 -7.40
N PHE A 277 24.88 -13.51 -7.09
CA PHE A 277 23.76 -13.56 -8.04
C PHE A 277 22.94 -12.26 -8.05
N PRO A 278 23.54 -11.09 -8.34
CA PRO A 278 22.85 -9.79 -8.24
C PRO A 278 21.65 -9.65 -9.18
N GLU A 279 21.67 -10.31 -10.34
CA GLU A 279 20.54 -10.30 -11.29
C GLU A 279 19.34 -11.09 -10.74
N TRP A 280 19.60 -12.14 -9.97
CA TRP A 280 18.57 -12.99 -9.35
C TRP A 280 17.82 -12.26 -8.23
N VAL A 281 18.50 -11.37 -7.49
CA VAL A 281 17.91 -10.55 -6.41
C VAL A 281 16.82 -9.60 -6.90
N SER A 282 16.77 -9.32 -8.22
CA SER A 282 15.76 -8.43 -8.82
C SER A 282 14.44 -9.14 -9.17
N ASN A 283 14.25 -10.39 -8.74
CA ASN A 283 13.04 -11.17 -8.99
C ASN A 283 12.11 -11.16 -7.77
N ASN A 284 10.84 -10.76 -7.96
CA ASN A 284 9.82 -10.72 -6.91
C ASN A 284 9.62 -12.09 -6.22
N MET A 285 9.71 -13.20 -6.95
CA MET A 285 9.58 -14.53 -6.35
C MET A 285 10.77 -14.91 -5.46
N VAL A 286 11.95 -14.33 -5.71
CA VAL A 286 13.12 -14.52 -4.84
C VAL A 286 12.89 -13.81 -3.51
N ASP A 287 12.26 -12.63 -3.52
CA ASP A 287 11.87 -11.93 -2.29
C ASP A 287 10.86 -12.78 -1.47
N VAL A 288 9.87 -13.42 -2.12
CA VAL A 288 8.93 -14.35 -1.46
C VAL A 288 9.68 -15.52 -0.82
N LEU A 289 10.60 -16.16 -1.54
CA LEU A 289 11.37 -17.30 -1.06
C LEU A 289 12.26 -16.91 0.13
N LYS A 290 12.99 -15.79 0.02
CA LYS A 290 13.83 -15.24 1.09
C LYS A 290 13.01 -14.94 2.35
N ALA A 291 11.86 -14.29 2.19
CA ALA A 291 10.96 -13.99 3.30
C ALA A 291 10.52 -15.27 4.02
N GLU A 292 10.05 -16.27 3.26
CA GLU A 292 9.53 -17.50 3.84
C GLU A 292 10.63 -18.35 4.52
N LEU A 293 11.84 -18.38 3.96
CA LEU A 293 13.00 -19.01 4.60
C LEU A 293 13.32 -18.37 5.97
N VAL A 294 13.33 -17.03 6.04
CA VAL A 294 13.54 -16.30 7.30
C VAL A 294 12.38 -16.55 8.28
N MET A 295 11.13 -16.52 7.81
CA MET A 295 9.97 -16.83 8.66
C MET A 295 10.02 -18.26 9.21
N ASN A 296 10.52 -19.23 8.44
CA ASN A 296 10.72 -20.59 8.92
C ASN A 296 11.81 -20.68 10.01
N VAL A 297 12.83 -19.82 9.99
CA VAL A 297 13.78 -19.70 11.09
C VAL A 297 13.07 -19.19 12.36
N PHE A 298 12.31 -18.08 12.26
CA PHE A 298 11.52 -17.56 13.39
C PHE A 298 10.59 -18.63 13.99
N ARG A 299 9.88 -19.40 13.15
CA ARG A 299 8.97 -20.47 13.55
C ARG A 299 9.68 -21.65 14.19
N THR A 300 10.73 -22.16 13.57
CA THR A 300 11.43 -23.36 14.04
C THR A 300 12.17 -23.10 15.36
N GLN A 301 12.71 -21.89 15.53
CA GLN A 301 13.44 -21.49 16.72
C GLN A 301 12.54 -20.81 17.77
N GLN A 302 11.26 -20.58 17.47
CA GLN A 302 10.28 -19.92 18.36
C GLN A 302 10.78 -18.57 18.88
N LEU A 303 11.34 -17.75 17.97
CA LEU A 303 12.02 -16.50 18.31
C LEU A 303 11.07 -15.31 18.49
N THR A 304 9.82 -15.42 18.03
CA THR A 304 8.78 -14.39 18.18
C THR A 304 7.58 -14.97 18.92
N ARG A 305 6.83 -14.12 19.63
CA ARG A 305 5.70 -14.47 20.50
C ARG A 305 4.57 -15.18 19.74
N PHE A 306 4.34 -14.80 18.48
CA PHE A 306 3.29 -15.35 17.63
C PHE A 306 3.80 -16.40 16.63
N ALA A 307 5.06 -16.83 16.75
CA ALA A 307 5.65 -17.84 15.88
C ALA A 307 4.85 -19.15 15.88
N ARG A 308 4.27 -19.53 14.74
CA ARG A 308 3.56 -20.81 14.59
C ARG A 308 4.49 -22.00 14.90
N CYS A 309 3.95 -23.01 15.57
CA CYS A 309 4.71 -24.18 16.03
C CYS A 309 5.27 -25.09 14.92
N GLN A 310 4.85 -24.90 13.66
CA GLN A 310 5.37 -25.64 12.51
C GLN A 310 5.80 -24.67 11.41
N GLY A 311 7.07 -24.75 11.01
CA GLY A 311 7.57 -24.07 9.82
C GLY A 311 6.95 -24.69 8.56
N ASP A 312 6.58 -23.85 7.59
CA ASP A 312 5.94 -24.26 6.34
C ASP A 312 7.02 -24.69 5.33
N HIS A 313 7.69 -25.80 5.64
CA HIS A 313 8.75 -26.35 4.79
C HIS A 313 8.19 -26.79 3.44
N GLN A 314 6.93 -27.25 3.41
CA GLN A 314 6.26 -27.66 2.18
C GLN A 314 6.05 -26.48 1.23
N LEU A 315 5.67 -25.30 1.73
CA LEU A 315 5.56 -24.11 0.91
C LEU A 315 6.90 -23.72 0.26
N VAL A 316 8.00 -23.75 1.02
CA VAL A 316 9.34 -23.48 0.49
C VAL A 316 9.69 -24.47 -0.62
N GLU A 317 9.50 -25.77 -0.39
CA GLU A 317 9.74 -26.81 -1.40
C GLU A 317 8.90 -26.58 -2.66
N ASN A 318 7.61 -26.23 -2.50
CA ASN A 318 6.70 -25.96 -3.60
C ASN A 318 7.12 -24.74 -4.42
N ILE A 319 7.55 -23.66 -3.75
CA ILE A 319 8.07 -22.45 -4.41
C ILE A 319 9.33 -22.81 -5.22
N VAL A 320 10.28 -23.52 -4.61
CA VAL A 320 11.52 -23.92 -5.28
C VAL A 320 11.24 -24.79 -6.50
N ALA A 321 10.41 -25.83 -6.35
CA ALA A 321 10.06 -26.72 -7.44
C ALA A 321 9.30 -26.03 -8.58
N THR A 322 8.49 -25.01 -8.26
CA THR A 322 7.67 -24.33 -9.27
C THR A 322 8.44 -23.25 -10.02
N PHE A 323 9.26 -22.46 -9.32
CA PHE A 323 9.84 -21.24 -9.87
C PHE A 323 11.36 -21.29 -10.05
N PHE A 324 12.05 -22.25 -9.43
CA PHE A 324 13.50 -22.25 -9.28
C PHE A 324 14.16 -23.62 -9.55
N ASP A 325 13.52 -24.50 -10.32
CA ASP A 325 14.04 -25.86 -10.61
C ASP A 325 15.41 -25.85 -11.32
N ASP A 326 15.65 -24.84 -12.15
CA ASP A 326 16.90 -24.64 -12.88
C ASP A 326 17.98 -23.86 -12.08
N ASP A 327 17.63 -23.26 -10.93
CA ASP A 327 18.47 -22.33 -10.16
C ASP A 327 19.24 -23.00 -9.00
N LYS A 328 19.79 -24.19 -9.25
CA LYS A 328 20.35 -25.04 -8.17
C LYS A 328 21.49 -24.39 -7.39
N GLU A 329 22.39 -23.66 -8.06
CA GLU A 329 23.53 -22.99 -7.39
C GLU A 329 23.05 -21.83 -6.50
N GLN A 330 22.04 -21.08 -6.96
CA GLN A 330 21.43 -19.97 -6.22
C GLN A 330 20.70 -20.48 -4.98
N ILE A 331 19.92 -21.57 -5.12
CA ILE A 331 19.22 -22.21 -4.00
C ILE A 331 20.21 -22.75 -2.96
N VAL A 332 21.31 -23.39 -3.38
CA VAL A 332 22.37 -23.82 -2.45
C VAL A 332 22.95 -22.61 -1.70
N SER A 333 23.26 -21.52 -2.41
CA SER A 333 23.78 -20.30 -1.76
C SER A 333 22.79 -19.70 -0.76
N LEU A 334 21.49 -19.70 -1.03
CA LEU A 334 20.48 -19.23 -0.07
C LEU A 334 20.48 -20.06 1.21
N HIS A 335 20.52 -21.39 1.09
CA HIS A 335 20.54 -22.28 2.24
C HIS A 335 21.83 -22.12 3.07
N GLU A 336 22.96 -21.84 2.44
CA GLU A 336 24.20 -21.49 3.15
C GLU A 336 24.07 -20.20 3.96
N ASP A 337 23.45 -19.15 3.40
CA ASP A 337 23.19 -17.90 4.12
C ASP A 337 22.23 -18.13 5.31
N ILE A 338 21.16 -18.92 5.12
CA ILE A 338 20.22 -19.28 6.19
C ILE A 338 20.87 -20.10 7.30
N ALA A 339 21.74 -21.06 6.95
CA ALA A 339 22.43 -21.89 7.95
C ALA A 339 23.40 -21.08 8.83
N GLU A 340 23.89 -19.94 8.34
CA GLU A 340 24.79 -19.02 9.04
C GLU A 340 24.09 -17.78 9.62
N ILE A 341 22.76 -17.76 9.61
CA ILE A 341 21.98 -16.67 10.18
C ILE A 341 22.02 -16.73 11.70
N THR A 342 22.09 -15.55 12.32
CA THR A 342 22.18 -15.38 13.77
C THR A 342 21.06 -14.44 14.23
N GLU A 343 20.67 -14.52 15.50
CA GLU A 343 19.61 -13.66 16.06
C GLU A 343 19.90 -12.17 15.88
N ASP A 344 21.16 -11.73 16.00
CA ASP A 344 21.55 -10.32 15.79
C ASP A 344 21.35 -9.85 14.34
N LYS A 345 21.42 -10.76 13.37
CA LYS A 345 21.08 -10.46 11.97
C LYS A 345 19.57 -10.46 11.77
N LEU A 346 18.85 -11.40 12.38
CA LEU A 346 17.38 -11.49 12.28
C LEU A 346 16.71 -10.23 12.84
N PHE A 347 17.15 -9.80 14.03
CA PHE A 347 16.64 -8.63 14.74
C PHE A 347 17.48 -7.37 14.48
N HIS A 348 18.01 -7.23 13.26
CA HIS A 348 18.76 -6.04 12.88
C HIS A 348 17.88 -4.79 13.08
N PRO A 349 18.31 -3.80 13.90
CA PRO A 349 17.47 -2.66 14.23
C PRO A 349 16.98 -1.91 12.99
N PHE A 350 15.67 -1.72 12.91
CA PHE A 350 15.06 -0.97 11.82
C PHE A 350 15.03 0.52 12.16
N ILE A 351 15.67 1.34 11.34
CA ILE A 351 15.68 2.79 11.50
C ILE A 351 14.61 3.39 10.61
N LEU A 352 13.60 4.02 11.21
CA LEU A 352 12.56 4.71 10.46
C LEU A 352 13.18 5.79 9.55
N PRO A 353 12.72 5.89 8.28
CA PRO A 353 13.27 6.83 7.33
C PRO A 353 12.91 8.28 7.71
N LEU A 354 13.81 9.19 7.35
CA LEU A 354 13.56 10.62 7.44
C LEU A 354 12.69 11.09 6.27
N VAL A 355 11.67 11.88 6.56
CA VAL A 355 10.72 12.43 5.57
C VAL A 355 10.60 13.95 5.70
N TYR A 356 10.08 14.64 4.68
CA TYR A 356 9.84 16.08 4.79
C TYR A 356 8.70 16.39 5.76
N GLU A 357 8.81 17.52 6.46
CA GLU A 357 7.78 18.02 7.40
C GLU A 357 6.38 18.14 6.78
N GLU A 358 6.30 18.46 5.49
CA GLU A 358 5.03 18.59 4.75
C GLU A 358 4.83 17.46 3.73
N GLY A 359 5.69 16.45 3.80
CA GLY A 359 5.84 15.43 2.77
C GLY A 359 5.11 14.12 3.05
N LEU A 360 5.31 13.19 2.13
CA LEU A 360 4.86 11.81 2.17
C LEU A 360 5.94 11.00 1.44
N ALA A 361 6.35 9.88 2.02
CA ALA A 361 7.01 8.81 1.29
C ALA A 361 6.08 7.61 1.21
N LEU A 362 6.04 6.96 0.05
CA LEU A 362 5.24 5.76 -0.19
C LEU A 362 6.11 4.63 -0.74
N THR A 363 5.65 3.39 -0.57
CA THR A 363 6.30 2.21 -1.13
C THR A 363 6.52 2.36 -2.62
N LYS A 364 7.75 2.13 -3.08
CA LYS A 364 8.03 1.84 -4.49
C LYS A 364 8.34 0.36 -4.66
N ALA A 365 8.03 -0.18 -5.84
CA ALA A 365 8.45 -1.52 -6.18
C ALA A 365 9.98 -1.57 -6.28
N LYS A 366 10.61 -2.54 -5.60
CA LYS A 366 12.06 -2.73 -5.61
C LYS A 366 12.59 -3.02 -7.02
N ASN A 367 11.81 -3.79 -7.80
CA ASN A 367 12.22 -4.33 -9.10
C ASN A 367 11.56 -3.62 -10.29
N SER A 368 10.69 -2.64 -10.05
CA SER A 368 10.07 -1.83 -11.10
C SER A 368 10.11 -0.34 -10.75
N VAL A 369 10.89 0.44 -11.51
CA VAL A 369 11.08 1.86 -11.24
C VAL A 369 9.88 2.65 -11.75
N GLY A 370 9.28 3.48 -10.89
CA GLY A 370 8.08 4.25 -11.21
C GLY A 370 6.78 3.55 -10.82
N GLU A 371 6.83 2.31 -10.31
CA GLU A 371 5.68 1.64 -9.69
C GLU A 371 5.63 1.91 -8.19
N PHE A 372 4.46 2.32 -7.71
CA PHE A 372 4.23 2.67 -6.31
C PHE A 372 3.01 1.94 -5.74
N ASN A 373 3.03 1.72 -4.43
CA ASN A 373 1.92 1.16 -3.68
C ASN A 373 1.73 1.88 -2.33
N ASN A 374 0.62 1.63 -1.66
CA ASN A 374 0.27 2.20 -0.35
C ASN A 374 0.41 1.19 0.80
N ASN A 375 1.11 0.05 0.60
CA ASN A 375 1.39 -0.91 1.67
C ASN A 375 2.29 -0.30 2.77
N VAL A 376 3.10 0.71 2.44
CA VAL A 376 3.80 1.53 3.43
C VAL A 376 3.62 2.99 3.05
N LEU A 377 3.21 3.79 4.03
CA LEU A 377 3.03 5.24 3.88
C LEU A 377 3.66 5.93 5.08
N ILE A 378 4.45 6.97 4.81
CA ILE A 378 5.31 7.59 5.81
C ILE A 378 5.15 9.09 5.76
N ALA A 379 4.55 9.65 6.81
CA ALA A 379 4.30 11.08 6.89
C ALA A 379 4.37 11.58 8.34
N PRO A 380 4.83 12.81 8.55
CA PRO A 380 4.66 13.47 9.84
C PRO A 380 3.20 13.84 10.09
N LYS A 381 2.88 14.02 11.37
CA LYS A 381 1.60 14.56 11.81
C LYS A 381 1.34 15.91 11.12
N GLY A 382 0.13 16.06 10.57
CA GLY A 382 -0.30 17.31 9.93
C GLY A 382 0.23 17.54 8.52
N SER A 383 0.94 16.57 7.91
CA SER A 383 1.50 16.67 6.57
C SER A 383 0.51 17.27 5.55
N LYS A 384 0.94 18.34 4.87
CA LYS A 384 0.16 18.97 3.79
C LYS A 384 -0.14 18.00 2.65
N LEU A 385 0.75 17.07 2.31
CA LEU A 385 0.47 16.09 1.26
C LEU A 385 -0.67 15.14 1.66
N ILE A 386 -0.65 14.61 2.89
CA ILE A 386 -1.77 13.80 3.41
C ILE A 386 -3.07 14.60 3.40
N ARG A 387 -3.01 15.88 3.80
CA ARG A 387 -4.18 16.77 3.76
C ARG A 387 -4.77 16.89 2.34
N ILE A 388 -3.94 17.06 1.31
CA ILE A 388 -4.42 17.17 -0.07
C ILE A 388 -5.01 15.84 -0.55
N ILE A 389 -4.40 14.70 -0.19
CA ILE A 389 -4.90 13.36 -0.50
C ILE A 389 -6.30 13.13 0.12
N LEU A 390 -6.47 13.44 1.41
CA LEU A 390 -7.76 13.33 2.09
C LEU A 390 -8.82 14.24 1.45
N MET A 391 -8.47 15.48 1.09
CA MET A 391 -9.39 16.38 0.38
C MET A 391 -9.82 15.82 -0.99
N MET A 392 -8.91 15.17 -1.73
CA MET A 392 -9.24 14.53 -3.00
C MET A 392 -10.16 13.32 -2.80
N MET A 393 -9.88 12.47 -1.80
CA MET A 393 -10.74 11.35 -1.43
C MET A 393 -12.17 11.81 -1.10
N ILE A 394 -12.30 12.85 -0.25
CA ILE A 394 -13.60 13.45 0.09
C ILE A 394 -14.32 13.94 -1.16
N SER A 395 -13.59 14.61 -2.07
CA SER A 395 -14.18 15.13 -3.31
C SER A 395 -14.72 14.00 -4.20
N ARG A 396 -14.03 12.85 -4.23
CA ARG A 396 -14.47 11.66 -4.98
C ARG A 396 -15.70 11.00 -4.36
N TYR A 397 -15.73 10.81 -3.04
CA TYR A 397 -16.94 10.31 -2.36
C TYR A 397 -18.14 11.25 -2.57
N ARG A 398 -17.95 12.55 -2.39
CA ARG A 398 -19.01 13.56 -2.64
C ARG A 398 -19.52 13.54 -4.06
N TYR A 399 -18.63 13.45 -5.03
CA TYR A 399 -19.04 13.32 -6.42
C TYR A 399 -19.95 12.09 -6.60
N MET A 400 -19.59 10.94 -6.02
CA MET A 400 -20.43 9.75 -6.10
C MET A 400 -21.76 9.89 -5.36
N GLU A 401 -21.80 10.56 -4.21
CA GLU A 401 -23.03 10.87 -3.47
C GLU A 401 -23.94 11.81 -4.27
N ASP A 402 -23.42 12.96 -4.70
CA ASP A 402 -24.16 14.01 -5.41
C ASP A 402 -24.74 13.51 -6.74
N ASN A 403 -24.12 12.48 -7.33
CA ASN A 403 -24.58 11.86 -8.56
C ASN A 403 -25.37 10.56 -8.34
N GLY A 404 -25.64 10.12 -7.11
CA GLY A 404 -26.43 8.90 -6.86
C GLY A 404 -25.75 7.60 -7.26
N ILE A 405 -24.42 7.58 -7.34
CA ILE A 405 -23.59 6.39 -7.63
C ILE A 405 -23.52 5.47 -6.41
N ILE A 406 -23.48 6.05 -5.19
CA ILE A 406 -23.38 5.26 -3.95
C ILE A 406 -24.66 4.48 -3.67
N PHE A 407 -25.83 5.09 -3.84
CA PHE A 407 -27.12 4.51 -3.43
C PHE A 407 -27.93 3.91 -4.59
N ASP A 408 -27.31 3.72 -5.76
CA ASP A 408 -27.92 3.16 -6.98
C ASP A 408 -29.22 3.87 -7.45
N ASP A 409 -29.37 5.16 -7.13
CA ASP A 409 -30.51 5.99 -7.59
C ASP A 409 -30.59 6.08 -9.12
N ILE A 410 -29.46 5.93 -9.82
CA ILE A 410 -29.36 6.06 -11.28
C ILE A 410 -29.88 4.80 -12.00
N PHE A 411 -29.48 3.61 -11.57
CA PHE A 411 -29.75 2.36 -12.29
C PHE A 411 -31.14 1.75 -11.99
N ASN A 412 -31.77 2.16 -10.89
CA ASN A 412 -33.14 1.78 -10.54
C ASN A 412 -34.21 2.67 -11.20
N SER A 413 -33.84 3.84 -11.74
CA SER A 413 -34.77 4.68 -12.50
C SER A 413 -34.94 4.14 -13.92
N ARG A 414 -36.07 3.48 -14.19
CA ARG A 414 -36.47 3.07 -15.56
C ARG A 414 -36.77 4.26 -16.49
N ASP A 415 -36.68 5.49 -16.00
CA ASP A 415 -37.03 6.73 -16.70
C ASP A 415 -36.06 7.85 -16.30
N CYS A 416 -34.86 7.90 -16.89
CA CYS A 416 -34.23 9.15 -17.29
C CYS A 416 -32.91 8.83 -18.00
N ASP A 417 -32.74 9.34 -19.22
CA ASP A 417 -31.55 9.98 -19.80
C ASP A 417 -30.16 9.81 -19.11
N VAL A 418 -29.79 8.62 -18.63
CA VAL A 418 -28.50 8.32 -17.99
C VAL A 418 -27.36 8.59 -18.98
N ASN A 419 -27.60 8.30 -20.25
CA ASN A 419 -26.68 8.63 -21.34
C ASN A 419 -26.46 10.13 -21.49
N ASN A 420 -27.42 11.01 -21.17
CA ASN A 420 -27.24 12.47 -21.27
C ASN A 420 -26.56 13.08 -20.04
N ARG A 421 -26.83 12.60 -18.82
CA ARG A 421 -26.17 13.12 -17.59
C ARG A 421 -24.74 12.61 -17.43
N MET A 422 -24.46 11.34 -17.78
CA MET A 422 -23.08 10.83 -17.80
C MET A 422 -22.29 11.33 -19.02
N MET A 423 -22.94 11.75 -20.12
CA MET A 423 -22.23 12.37 -21.25
C MET A 423 -21.79 13.82 -20.99
N GLU A 424 -22.34 14.49 -19.98
CA GLU A 424 -21.92 15.84 -19.58
C GLU A 424 -20.82 15.84 -18.50
N SER A 425 -20.53 14.71 -17.85
CA SER A 425 -19.43 14.61 -16.89
C SER A 425 -18.09 14.43 -17.58
N GLU A 426 -17.04 15.09 -17.07
CA GLU A 426 -15.68 14.92 -17.60
C GLU A 426 -15.29 13.43 -17.57
N GLU A 427 -14.67 12.93 -18.65
CA GLU A 427 -14.22 11.55 -18.86
C GLU A 427 -13.52 10.94 -17.62
N TYR A 428 -12.85 11.79 -16.84
CA TYR A 428 -12.23 11.43 -15.57
C TYR A 428 -13.18 10.74 -14.58
N TRP A 429 -14.35 11.31 -14.35
CA TRP A 429 -15.25 10.88 -13.27
C TRP A 429 -16.03 9.60 -13.56
N LEU A 430 -16.11 9.22 -14.84
CA LEU A 430 -16.78 7.99 -15.27
C LEU A 430 -16.16 6.73 -14.66
N ARG A 431 -14.88 6.78 -14.26
CA ARG A 431 -14.19 5.64 -13.60
C ARG A 431 -14.78 5.22 -12.27
N PHE A 432 -15.65 6.04 -11.67
CA PHE A 432 -16.32 5.74 -10.40
C PHE A 432 -17.72 5.14 -10.59
N SER A 433 -18.22 5.02 -11.83
CA SER A 433 -19.58 4.55 -12.10
C SER A 433 -19.88 3.16 -11.55
N ASP A 434 -18.84 2.33 -11.47
CA ASP A 434 -18.96 0.92 -11.11
C ASP A 434 -18.68 0.68 -9.62
N TYR A 435 -18.72 1.72 -8.79
CA TYR A 435 -18.41 1.66 -7.35
C TYR A 435 -19.13 0.51 -6.62
N ARG A 436 -20.45 0.36 -6.82
CA ARG A 436 -21.25 -0.73 -6.24
C ARG A 436 -21.01 -2.10 -6.90
N TYR A 437 -20.46 -2.10 -8.11
CA TYR A 437 -20.26 -3.28 -8.95
C TYR A 437 -18.78 -3.72 -9.05
N ASP A 438 -17.86 -3.11 -8.30
CA ASP A 438 -16.40 -3.34 -8.34
C ASP A 438 -16.04 -4.83 -8.13
N HIS A 439 -16.84 -5.58 -7.37
CA HIS A 439 -16.66 -7.03 -7.16
C HIS A 439 -17.25 -7.90 -8.29
N LEU A 440 -18.14 -7.35 -9.12
CA LEU A 440 -18.83 -8.03 -10.22
C LEU A 440 -18.14 -7.81 -11.57
N ARG A 441 -17.51 -6.65 -11.75
CA ARG A 441 -16.89 -6.23 -13.01
C ARG A 441 -15.38 -6.19 -12.85
N SER A 442 -14.69 -7.06 -13.58
CA SER A 442 -13.24 -7.25 -13.46
C SER A 442 -12.38 -6.14 -14.08
N SER A 443 -12.98 -5.12 -14.69
CA SER A 443 -12.28 -4.10 -15.50
C SER A 443 -11.99 -2.80 -14.75
N ASP A 444 -12.84 -2.41 -13.81
CA ASP A 444 -12.86 -1.06 -13.27
C ASP A 444 -12.59 -1.09 -11.77
N ASN A 445 -11.31 -1.09 -11.41
CA ASN A 445 -10.86 -1.14 -10.01
C ASN A 445 -11.11 0.19 -9.29
N VAL A 446 -12.37 0.47 -8.95
CA VAL A 446 -12.79 1.74 -8.34
C VAL A 446 -12.03 2.01 -7.06
N THR A 447 -11.82 0.96 -6.25
CA THR A 447 -11.09 1.06 -4.97
C THR A 447 -9.68 1.65 -5.14
N LEU A 448 -8.94 1.27 -6.18
CA LEU A 448 -7.58 1.78 -6.41
C LEU A 448 -7.56 3.29 -6.60
N PHE A 449 -8.54 3.83 -7.33
CA PHE A 449 -8.68 5.25 -7.60
C PHE A 449 -9.50 5.97 -6.55
N LEU A 450 -10.27 5.31 -5.70
CA LEU A 450 -11.09 6.00 -4.71
C LEU A 450 -10.30 6.27 -3.43
N SER A 451 -9.68 5.23 -2.88
CA SER A 451 -9.00 5.24 -1.58
C SER A 451 -7.59 4.66 -1.63
N GLY A 452 -7.31 3.80 -2.61
CA GLY A 452 -6.08 3.01 -2.70
C GLY A 452 -4.85 3.73 -3.28
N PRO A 453 -3.86 2.98 -3.79
CA PRO A 453 -2.57 3.55 -4.20
C PRO A 453 -2.67 4.51 -5.38
N SER A 454 -3.65 4.34 -6.28
CA SER A 454 -3.81 5.24 -7.43
C SER A 454 -4.34 6.62 -7.01
N LEU A 455 -5.13 6.72 -5.94
CA LEU A 455 -5.46 8.03 -5.35
C LEU A 455 -4.20 8.78 -4.94
N VAL A 456 -3.34 8.13 -4.15
CA VAL A 456 -2.13 8.76 -3.61
C VAL A 456 -1.21 9.18 -4.75
N LEU A 457 -0.93 8.26 -5.68
CA LEU A 457 -0.02 8.51 -6.79
C LEU A 457 -0.53 9.60 -7.73
N GLU A 458 -1.82 9.59 -8.07
CA GLU A 458 -2.43 10.61 -8.94
C GLU A 458 -2.30 12.00 -8.31
N VAL A 459 -2.61 12.15 -7.01
CA VAL A 459 -2.45 13.43 -6.30
C VAL A 459 -1.00 13.89 -6.31
N LEU A 460 -0.03 13.01 -6.06
CA LEU A 460 1.39 13.36 -6.05
C LEU A 460 1.87 13.81 -7.44
N ILE A 461 1.45 13.10 -8.50
CA ILE A 461 1.80 13.44 -9.88
C ILE A 461 1.16 14.78 -10.26
N SER A 462 -0.13 14.98 -10.02
CA SER A 462 -0.81 16.25 -10.31
C SER A 462 -0.15 17.44 -9.59
N LEU A 463 0.20 17.28 -8.31
CA LEU A 463 0.93 18.30 -7.58
C LEU A 463 2.33 18.56 -8.16
N ALA A 464 3.01 17.54 -8.68
CA ALA A 464 4.31 17.72 -9.33
C ALA A 464 4.20 18.60 -10.58
N TYR A 465 3.15 18.44 -11.39
CA TYR A 465 2.90 19.33 -12.54
C TYR A 465 2.74 20.79 -12.11
N GLU A 466 1.89 21.03 -11.10
CA GLU A 466 1.62 22.37 -10.56
C GLU A 466 2.87 23.01 -9.94
N VAL A 467 3.63 22.24 -9.16
CA VAL A 467 4.76 22.76 -8.39
C VAL A 467 6.00 22.93 -9.26
N PHE A 468 6.30 22.00 -10.17
CA PHE A 468 7.57 21.98 -10.90
C PHE A 468 7.51 22.60 -12.29
N ASP A 469 6.33 23.03 -12.76
CA ASP A 469 6.15 23.62 -14.09
C ASP A 469 6.78 22.73 -15.17
N ILE A 470 6.27 21.51 -15.24
CA ILE A 470 6.75 20.41 -16.10
C ILE A 470 5.70 20.02 -17.13
N GLU A 471 4.91 20.99 -17.59
CA GLU A 471 3.98 20.79 -18.71
C GLU A 471 4.68 20.12 -19.89
N GLY A 472 4.01 19.11 -20.46
CA GLY A 472 4.52 18.32 -21.58
C GLY A 472 5.39 17.12 -21.20
N CYS A 473 5.83 16.97 -19.94
CA CYS A 473 6.48 15.74 -19.49
C CYS A 473 5.44 14.62 -19.26
N SER A 474 5.88 13.37 -19.40
CA SER A 474 5.05 12.20 -19.11
C SER A 474 4.89 11.94 -17.60
N PRO A 475 3.74 11.41 -17.14
CA PRO A 475 3.56 10.98 -15.75
C PRO A 475 4.61 9.95 -15.31
N ASN A 476 5.05 9.09 -16.23
CA ASN A 476 6.10 8.11 -15.99
C ASN A 476 7.42 8.79 -15.59
N ALA A 477 7.80 9.89 -16.24
CA ALA A 477 9.01 10.63 -15.86
C ALA A 477 8.94 11.19 -14.44
N VAL A 478 7.75 11.65 -14.02
CA VAL A 478 7.50 12.13 -12.66
C VAL A 478 7.64 10.99 -11.65
N ALA A 479 6.95 9.87 -11.89
CA ALA A 479 7.02 8.68 -11.04
C ALA A 479 8.46 8.14 -10.93
N PHE A 480 9.19 8.14 -12.04
CA PHE A 480 10.59 7.74 -12.11
C PHE A 480 11.51 8.66 -11.29
N ALA A 481 11.29 9.98 -11.37
CA ALA A 481 12.01 10.95 -10.56
C ALA A 481 11.72 10.74 -9.06
N MET A 482 10.45 10.57 -8.69
CA MET A 482 10.01 10.33 -7.31
C MET A 482 10.66 9.08 -6.68
N SER A 483 10.97 8.07 -7.50
CA SER A 483 11.64 6.83 -7.07
C SER A 483 13.08 7.03 -6.59
N HIS A 484 13.67 8.21 -6.83
CA HIS A 484 15.03 8.54 -6.46
C HIS A 484 15.19 8.72 -4.93
N PRO A 485 16.08 7.97 -4.25
CA PRO A 485 16.23 8.04 -2.78
C PRO A 485 16.62 9.42 -2.24
N GLY A 486 17.32 10.21 -3.06
CA GLY A 486 17.69 11.60 -2.73
C GLY A 486 16.52 12.58 -2.66
N LEU A 487 15.38 12.26 -3.29
CA LEU A 487 14.17 13.07 -3.20
C LEU A 487 13.32 12.74 -1.98
N LYS A 488 13.59 11.65 -1.24
CA LYS A 488 12.86 11.30 0.00
C LYS A 488 11.33 11.19 -0.16
N MET A 489 10.87 10.78 -1.35
CA MET A 489 9.46 10.54 -1.66
C MET A 489 9.12 9.05 -1.79
N ALA A 490 10.13 8.17 -1.80
CA ALA A 490 9.93 6.74 -2.00
C ALA A 490 10.58 5.93 -0.87
N PHE A 491 10.00 4.75 -0.60
CA PHE A 491 10.45 3.82 0.42
C PHE A 491 10.58 2.39 -0.16
N ASP A 492 11.74 1.77 0.05
CA ASP A 492 12.11 0.43 -0.45
C ASP A 492 12.88 -0.43 0.59
N HIS A 493 12.86 -0.04 1.86
CA HIS A 493 13.49 -0.79 2.96
C HIS A 493 12.53 -1.81 3.59
N GLN A 494 11.75 -2.49 2.78
CA GLN A 494 10.77 -3.50 3.18
C GLN A 494 10.76 -4.67 2.20
N THR A 495 10.30 -5.82 2.68
CA THR A 495 9.99 -6.97 1.84
C THR A 495 8.51 -6.91 1.50
N GLN A 496 8.20 -6.41 0.29
CA GLN A 496 6.83 -6.28 -0.21
C GLN A 496 6.24 -7.62 -0.66
N PHE A 497 7.04 -8.41 -1.39
CA PHE A 497 6.61 -9.70 -1.89
C PHE A 497 6.88 -10.77 -0.84
N THR A 498 5.82 -11.15 -0.13
CA THR A 498 5.83 -12.17 0.92
C THR A 498 4.81 -13.26 0.59
N ALA A 499 4.83 -14.37 1.33
CA ALA A 499 3.80 -15.40 1.19
C ALA A 499 2.39 -14.83 1.46
N GLU A 500 2.22 -13.97 2.48
CA GLU A 500 0.91 -13.36 2.77
C GLU A 500 0.46 -12.39 1.67
N HIS A 501 1.38 -11.62 1.08
CA HIS A 501 1.06 -10.76 -0.06
C HIS A 501 0.60 -11.57 -1.28
N MET A 502 1.21 -12.73 -1.53
CA MET A 502 0.75 -13.64 -2.59
C MET A 502 -0.64 -14.23 -2.31
N ARG A 503 -1.05 -14.36 -1.04
CA ARG A 503 -2.41 -14.79 -0.66
C ARG A 503 -3.45 -13.68 -0.78
N SER A 504 -3.06 -12.44 -0.48
CA SER A 504 -3.95 -11.28 -0.49
C SER A 504 -4.18 -10.72 -1.91
N THR A 505 -3.27 -10.98 -2.84
CA THR A 505 -3.38 -10.49 -4.23
C THR A 505 -4.30 -11.33 -5.12
N TRP A 506 -4.80 -10.70 -6.19
CA TRP A 506 -5.55 -11.30 -7.30
C TRP A 506 -4.84 -12.47 -8.02
N LEU A 507 -3.59 -12.76 -7.65
CA LEU A 507 -2.80 -13.91 -8.11
C LEU A 507 -3.22 -15.24 -7.43
N ARG A 508 -4.34 -15.27 -6.71
CA ARG A 508 -5.07 -16.48 -6.24
C ARG A 508 -5.20 -17.63 -7.26
N ASN A 509 -4.96 -17.38 -8.54
CA ASN A 509 -4.98 -18.38 -9.61
C ASN A 509 -3.83 -19.42 -9.55
N GLN A 510 -2.91 -19.33 -8.59
CA GLN A 510 -1.95 -20.39 -8.31
C GLN A 510 -2.22 -20.99 -6.93
N ASN A 511 -2.76 -22.22 -6.89
CA ASN A 511 -3.09 -22.99 -5.68
C ASN A 511 -1.90 -23.26 -4.71
N LEU A 512 -0.74 -22.66 -4.95
CA LEU A 512 0.47 -22.79 -4.13
C LEU A 512 0.35 -22.07 -2.79
N PHE A 513 -0.42 -20.97 -2.77
CA PHE A 513 -0.57 -20.11 -1.60
C PHE A 513 -1.97 -20.17 -1.00
N SER A 514 -2.90 -20.92 -1.61
CA SER A 514 -4.22 -21.16 -1.03
C SER A 514 -4.12 -22.02 0.24
N ASP A 515 -4.96 -21.71 1.23
CA ASP A 515 -5.07 -22.44 2.49
C ASP A 515 -5.49 -23.90 2.31
#